data_AF-A0ABD0R0P6-F1
#
_entry.id   AF-A0ABD0R0P6-F1
#
_cell.length_a   1.000
_cell.length_b   1.000
_cell.length_c   1.000
_cell.angle_alpha   90.00
_cell.angle_beta   90.00
_cell.angle_gamma   90.00
#
_symmetry.space_group_name_H-M   'P 1'
#
loop_
_entity.id
_entity.type
_entity.pdbx_description
1 polymer ?
#
loop_
_entity_poly.entity_id
_entity_poly.type
_entity_poly.pdbx_seq_one_letter_code
_entity_poly.pdbx_strand_id
1 'polypeptide(L)' 'DGFTPLAVALQQGHENVVALLINHGTKGKVRLPALHIAARNDDTRTAAVLLQNDPNPDVLSK' A
#
# COMPACT_ATOMS: atom_id res chain seq x y z
N ASP A 1 7.97 -3.01 15.26
CA ASP A 1 8.18 -1.96 14.24
C ASP A 1 7.78 -2.47 12.87
N GLY A 2 6.53 -2.21 12.47
CA GLY A 2 6.03 -2.58 11.16
C GLY A 2 6.26 -1.41 10.22
N PHE A 3 7.12 -1.59 9.21
CA PHE A 3 7.27 -0.64 8.12
C PHE A 3 5.92 -0.40 7.42
N THR A 4 5.81 0.64 6.60
CA THR A 4 4.63 0.84 5.74
C THR A 4 4.90 0.21 4.37
N PRO A 5 3.86 -0.09 3.56
CA PRO A 5 4.07 -0.58 2.20
C PRO A 5 4.93 0.39 1.37
N LEU A 6 4.75 1.70 1.60
CA LEU A 6 5.55 2.74 0.95
C LEU A 6 7.02 2.68 1.35
N ALA A 7 7.33 2.48 2.64
CA ALA A 7 8.71 2.34 3.09
C ALA A 7 9.39 1.09 2.48
N VAL A 8 8.66 -0.02 2.36
CA VAL A 8 9.17 -1.24 1.70
C VAL A 8 9.43 -0.99 0.21
N ALA A 9 8.48 -0.37 -0.51
CA ALA A 9 8.67 -0.08 -1.94
C ALA A 9 9.86 0.87 -2.18
N LEU A 10 10.04 1.90 -1.33
CA LEU A 10 11.18 2.81 -1.39
C LEU A 10 12.50 2.09 -1.13
N GLN A 11 12.55 1.23 -0.10
CA GLN A 11 13.76 0.48 0.23
C GLN A 11 14.17 -0.48 -0.90
N GLN A 12 13.19 -1.05 -1.61
CA GLN A 12 13.44 -1.99 -2.70
C GLN A 12 13.71 -1.29 -4.05
N GLY A 13 13.45 0.01 -4.16
CA GLY A 13 13.59 0.76 -5.41
C GLY A 13 12.42 0.57 -6.39
N HIS A 14 11.24 0.18 -5.90
CA HIS A 14 10.06 -0.13 -6.73
C HIS A 14 9.29 1.15 -7.06
N GLU A 15 9.87 1.99 -7.92
CA GLU A 15 9.37 3.33 -8.26
C GLU A 15 7.92 3.35 -8.71
N ASN A 16 7.49 2.33 -9.48
CA ASN A 16 6.12 2.22 -9.96
C ASN A 16 5.12 2.02 -8.80
N VAL A 17 5.48 1.17 -7.84
CA VAL A 17 4.64 0.94 -6.64
C VAL A 17 4.67 2.17 -5.72
N VAL A 18 5.81 2.84 -5.61
CA VAL A 18 5.94 4.11 -4.87
C VAL A 18 5.00 5.16 -5.46
N ALA A 19 5.01 5.35 -6.79
CA ALA A 19 4.13 6.28 -7.48
C ALA A 19 2.64 5.94 -7.24
N LEU A 20 2.28 4.66 -7.31
CA LEU A 20 0.92 4.18 -7.00
C LEU A 20 0.50 4.51 -5.57
N LEU A 21 1.34 4.21 -4.58
CA LEU A 21 1.05 4.41 -3.16
C LEU A 21 0.96 5.90 -2.77
N ILE A 22 1.78 6.75 -3.40
CA ILE A 22 1.73 8.20 -3.23
C ILE A 22 0.47 8.76 -3.88
N ASN A 23 0.16 8.35 -5.12
CA ASN A 23 -1.01 8.82 -5.86
C ASN A 23 -2.32 8.47 -5.15
N HIS A 24 -2.37 7.29 -4.52
CA HIS A 24 -3.55 6.85 -3.78
C HIS A 24 -3.65 7.43 -2.36
N GLY A 25 -2.69 8.27 -1.95
CA GLY A 25 -2.75 9.00 -0.69
C GLY A 25 -2.79 8.07 0.51
N THR A 26 -1.89 7.07 0.58
CA THR A 26 -1.72 6.19 1.76
C THR A 26 -1.13 6.97 2.95
N LYS A 27 -1.85 8.00 3.39
CA LYS A 27 -1.58 8.81 4.57
C LYS A 27 -2.06 8.03 5.79
N GLY A 28 -1.36 6.96 6.11
CA GLY A 28 -1.73 6.19 7.27
C GLY A 28 -0.91 4.94 7.39
N LYS A 29 -0.81 4.46 8.62
CA LYS A 29 -0.38 3.11 8.94
C LYS A 29 -1.40 2.15 8.32
N VAL A 30 -1.38 1.97 6.99
CA VAL A 30 -2.19 0.98 6.29
C VAL A 30 -1.62 -0.37 6.72
N ARG A 31 -2.23 -0.94 7.77
CA ARG A 31 -1.92 -2.29 8.26
C ARG A 31 -2.58 -3.32 7.35
N LEU A 32 -2.34 -3.22 6.04
CA LEU A 32 -2.69 -4.26 5.09
C LEU A 32 -1.43 -5.10 4.83
N PRO A 33 -1.37 -6.34 5.37
CA PRO A 33 -0.28 -7.26 5.05
C PRO A 33 -0.20 -7.56 3.55
N ALA A 34 -1.33 -7.59 2.85
CA ALA A 34 -1.38 -7.81 1.41
C ALA A 34 -0.68 -6.67 0.63
N LEU A 35 -0.89 -5.41 1.04
CA LEU A 35 -0.28 -4.26 0.38
C LEU A 35 1.24 -4.23 0.62
N HIS A 36 1.71 -4.69 1.77
CA HIS A 36 3.14 -4.91 2.04
C HIS A 36 3.77 -5.93 1.10
N ILE A 37 3.10 -7.07 0.89
CA ILE A 37 3.61 -8.13 0.01
C ILE A 37 3.69 -7.62 -1.42
N ALA A 38 2.64 -6.93 -1.90
CA ALA A 38 2.64 -6.31 -3.22
C ALA A 38 3.77 -5.29 -3.37
N ALA A 39 3.97 -4.43 -2.37
CA ALA A 39 5.05 -3.46 -2.33
C ALA A 39 6.45 -4.05 -2.22
N ARG A 40 6.59 -5.27 -1.70
CA ARG A 40 7.89 -5.97 -1.66
C ARG A 40 8.23 -6.63 -2.98
N ASN A 41 7.21 -7.11 -3.70
CA ASN A 41 7.34 -7.93 -4.90
C ASN A 41 7.29 -7.12 -6.21
N ASP A 42 7.26 -5.79 -6.16
CA ASP A 42 7.00 -4.90 -7.31
C ASP A 42 5.66 -5.19 -8.01
N ASP A 43 4.68 -5.69 -7.25
CA ASP A 43 3.38 -6.06 -7.81
C ASP A 43 2.44 -4.85 -7.86
N THR A 44 2.71 -4.00 -8.84
CA THR A 44 1.94 -2.79 -9.15
C THR A 44 0.46 -3.07 -9.40
N ARG A 45 0.13 -4.19 -10.03
CA ARG A 45 -1.27 -4.55 -10.33
C ARG A 45 -2.02 -4.89 -9.06
N THR A 46 -1.46 -5.77 -8.24
CA THR A 46 -2.08 -6.13 -6.96
C THR A 46 -2.12 -4.93 -6.02
N ALA A 47 -1.05 -4.12 -5.98
CA ALA A 47 -1.05 -2.87 -5.21
C ALA A 47 -2.18 -1.93 -5.67
N ALA A 48 -2.37 -1.73 -6.98
CA ALA A 48 -3.45 -0.89 -7.51
C ALA A 48 -4.84 -1.44 -7.14
N VAL A 49 -5.07 -2.75 -7.28
CA VAL A 49 -6.35 -3.37 -6.91
C VAL A 49 -6.60 -3.23 -5.41
N LEU A 50 -5.60 -3.48 -4.55
CA LEU A 50 -5.72 -3.36 -3.10
C LEU A 50 -5.99 -1.92 -2.67
N LEU A 51 -5.35 -0.95 -3.32
CA LEU A 51 -5.57 0.47 -3.07
C LEU A 51 -6.97 0.91 -3.53
N GLN A 52 -7.41 0.46 -4.71
CA GLN A 52 -8.77 0.73 -5.21
C GLN A 52 -9.87 0.08 -4.36
N ASN A 53 -9.57 -1.07 -3.75
CA ASN A 53 -10.50 -1.80 -2.89
C ASN A 53 -10.32 -1.50 -1.41
N ASP A 54 -9.45 -0.54 -1.02
CA ASP A 54 -9.29 -0.14 0.38
C ASP A 54 -10.66 0.36 0.86
N PRO A 55 -11.38 -0.45 1.67
CA PRO A 55 -12.70 -0.08 2.11
C PRO A 55 -12.46 1.05 3.10
N ASN A 56 -12.85 2.25 2.69
CA ASN A 56 -12.90 3.46 3.49
C ASN A 56 -12.84 3.15 5.00
N PRO A 57 -11.76 3.51 5.73
CA PRO A 57 -11.57 3.12 7.13
C PRO A 57 -12.69 3.60 8.07
N ASP A 58 -13.64 4.39 7.58
CA ASP A 58 -14.87 4.81 8.26
C ASP A 58 -16.04 3.80 8.22
N VAL A 59 -15.94 2.64 7.55
CA VAL A 59 -17.07 1.67 7.45
C VAL A 59 -17.03 0.54 8.50
N LEU A 60 -16.31 0.73 9.62
CA LEU A 60 -16.43 -0.19 10.76
C LEU A 60 -16.41 0.55 12.09
N SER A 61 -17.56 1.16 12.41
CA SER A 61 -17.98 1.42 13.79
C SER A 61 -19.50 1.25 13.88
N LYS A 62 -19.94 0.01 14.08
CA LYS A 62 -21.15 -0.34 14.84
C LYS A 62 -20.83 -1.51 15.75
#